data_AF-A0A087T395-F1
#
_entry.id   AF-A0A087T395-F1
#
_cell.length_a   1.000
_cell.length_b   1.000
_cell.length_c   1.000
_cell.angle_alpha   90.00
_cell.angle_beta   90.00
_cell.angle_gamma   90.00
#
_symmetry.space_group_name_H-M   'P 1'
#
loop_
_entity.id
_entity.type
_entity.pdbx_description
1 polymer ?
#
loop_
_entity_poly.entity_id
_entity_poly.type
_entity_poly.pdbx_seq_one_letter_code
_entity_poly.pdbx_strand_id
1 'polypeptide(L)'
;MLKYILRVDEEQLTDAMLQQLIRYMPEPEQLARLEQFKDQYNELAEAEQFAMTMGSIKRLVPRLKSISFKMRFQEMVQDIKPDIVAATAACEEVKTSKKFCLILEVILLIGNYMNAGSRNEQAVGFEINFLTKLNTTKAVDHKTTLLHYLVEVIEKKYSDALNFAEELMHVDRAARVSADQIQKNLNQMKKSIKQLEMDLKNFRPHNEEDRFADVMTSFLSEASTQYEILENMFKQMEKLYEDLAIYFAFDSKKYTSDEFFSDIKTFKDNFQEAYKDNLRIRETEEKMRRAREAKEKAEKEKQERMAKKKQLVDISSGADQEGVMDSLLEALTTGSAFSHKPRRKNPARGAAERRAQLNRSRSRSNIISHHSGGRENLNHLDSRNGEIVR
;
A
#
# COMPACT_ATOMS: atom_id res chain seq x y z
N MET A 1 1.89 44.47 9.96
CA MET A 1 2.24 43.36 10.88
C MET A 1 1.55 43.48 12.24
N LEU A 2 1.76 44.55 13.01
CA LEU A 2 1.11 44.73 14.33
C LEU A 2 -0.41 44.52 14.30
N LYS A 3 -1.11 45.18 13.37
CA LYS A 3 -2.58 45.03 13.20
C LYS A 3 -2.99 43.59 12.92
N TYR A 4 -2.23 42.87 12.09
CA TYR A 4 -2.50 41.47 11.76
C TYR A 4 -2.36 40.57 12.99
N ILE A 5 -1.39 40.82 13.86
CA ILE A 5 -1.20 40.05 15.11
C ILE A 5 -2.28 40.36 16.15
N LEU A 6 -2.69 41.63 16.28
CA LEU A 6 -3.76 42.02 17.20
C LEU A 6 -5.12 41.46 16.76
N ARG A 7 -5.37 41.40 15.45
CA ARG A 7 -6.63 40.89 14.88
C ARG A 7 -6.62 39.37 14.63
N VAL A 8 -5.47 38.72 14.77
CA VAL A 8 -5.27 37.30 14.43
C VAL A 8 -5.68 37.03 12.98
N ASP A 9 -5.13 37.83 12.07
CA ASP A 9 -5.43 37.75 10.63
C ASP A 9 -4.73 36.54 9.99
N GLU A 10 -5.47 35.45 9.81
CA GLU A 10 -4.97 34.17 9.29
C GLU A 10 -4.59 34.22 7.80
N GLU A 11 -5.04 35.23 7.04
CA GLU A 11 -4.68 35.36 5.62
C GLU A 11 -3.30 36.00 5.43
N GLN A 12 -2.91 36.88 6.36
CA GLN A 12 -1.66 37.64 6.30
C GLN A 12 -0.56 37.05 7.19
N LEU A 13 -0.91 36.17 8.13
CA LEU A 13 0.03 35.49 9.02
C LEU A 13 0.31 34.08 8.52
N THR A 14 1.59 33.67 8.58
CA THR A 14 2.00 32.27 8.34
C THR A 14 2.74 31.73 9.55
N ASP A 15 2.68 30.42 9.80
CA ASP A 15 3.39 29.80 10.93
C ASP A 15 4.89 30.08 10.87
N ALA A 16 5.49 29.99 9.67
CA ALA A 16 6.90 30.30 9.45
C ALA A 16 7.26 31.74 9.86
N MET A 17 6.41 32.72 9.51
CA MET A 17 6.60 34.10 9.95
C MET A 17 6.51 34.22 11.47
N LEU A 18 5.54 33.56 12.11
CA LEU A 18 5.39 33.59 13.56
C LEU A 18 6.60 32.96 14.27
N GLN A 19 7.14 31.85 13.74
CA GLN A 19 8.35 31.22 14.26
C GLN A 19 9.58 32.13 14.12
N GLN A 20 9.73 32.83 12.99
CA GLN A 20 10.79 33.82 12.82
C GLN A 20 10.65 34.97 13.82
N LEU A 21 9.43 35.48 14.03
CA LEU A 21 9.19 36.52 15.04
C LEU A 21 9.55 36.01 16.44
N ILE A 22 9.12 34.81 16.83
CA ILE A 22 9.46 34.25 18.15
C ILE A 22 10.98 34.10 18.31
N ARG A 23 11.69 33.73 17.24
CA ARG A 23 13.14 33.48 17.27
C ARG A 23 13.98 34.75 17.29
N TYR A 24 13.57 35.78 16.55
CA TYR A 24 14.38 36.98 16.30
C TYR A 24 13.90 38.21 17.06
N MET A 25 12.76 38.15 17.75
CA MET A 25 12.35 39.25 18.63
C MET A 25 13.40 39.45 19.74
N PRO A 26 13.86 40.69 19.97
CA PRO A 26 14.80 40.98 21.05
C PRO A 26 14.25 40.60 22.42
N GLU A 27 15.16 40.32 23.36
CA GLU A 27 14.79 40.00 24.73
C GLU A 27 14.08 41.18 25.41
N PRO A 28 13.21 40.93 26.41
CA PRO A 28 12.44 41.99 27.09
C PRO A 28 13.31 43.14 27.61
N GLU A 29 14.52 42.85 28.06
CA GLU A 29 15.50 43.83 28.54
C GLU A 29 15.99 44.77 27.44
N GLN A 30 16.15 44.25 26.22
CA GLN A 30 16.56 45.03 25.05
C GLN A 30 15.40 45.91 24.56
N LEU A 31 14.17 45.35 24.55
CA LEU A 31 12.96 46.12 24.21
C LEU A 31 12.73 47.27 25.19
N ALA A 32 12.96 47.06 26.50
CA ALA A 32 12.85 48.10 27.51
C ALA A 32 13.87 49.23 27.34
N ARG A 33 15.08 48.92 26.84
CA ARG A 33 16.07 49.95 26.48
C ARG A 33 15.64 50.74 25.25
N LEU A 34 15.14 50.05 24.22
CA LEU A 34 14.64 50.70 23.00
C LEU A 34 13.47 51.64 23.29
N GLU A 35 12.63 51.32 24.28
CA GLU A 35 11.49 52.17 24.69
C GLU A 35 11.92 53.55 25.22
N GLN A 36 13.16 53.69 25.72
CA GLN A 36 13.71 54.98 26.15
C GLN A 36 13.95 55.95 24.97
N PHE A 37 14.07 55.42 23.75
CA PHE A 37 14.30 56.18 22.52
C PHE A 37 13.02 56.42 21.70
N LYS A 38 11.84 56.22 22.30
CA LYS A 38 10.54 56.38 21.61
C LYS A 38 10.36 57.76 20.95
N ASP A 39 10.93 58.81 21.54
CA ASP A 39 10.83 60.19 21.05
C ASP A 39 11.75 60.44 19.84
N GLN A 40 12.71 59.55 19.59
CA GLN A 40 13.66 59.56 18.47
C GLN A 40 13.36 58.45 17.45
N TYR A 41 12.10 58.00 17.35
CA TYR A 41 11.69 56.89 16.49
C TYR A 41 12.25 56.96 15.06
N ASN A 42 12.17 58.14 14.44
CA ASN A 42 12.59 58.35 13.04
C ASN A 42 14.12 58.34 12.86
N GLU A 43 14.90 58.42 13.94
CA GLU A 43 16.36 58.40 13.92
C GLU A 43 16.92 56.97 14.12
N LEU A 44 16.09 56.03 14.54
CA LEU A 44 16.45 54.63 14.75
C LEU A 44 16.55 53.85 13.44
N ALA A 45 17.36 52.80 13.42
CA ALA A 45 17.45 51.90 12.28
C ALA A 45 16.12 51.15 12.06
N GLU A 46 15.84 50.72 10.82
CA GLU A 46 14.59 50.01 10.48
C GLU A 46 14.32 48.78 11.38
N ALA A 47 15.37 48.05 11.75
CA ALA A 47 15.27 46.89 12.63
C ALA A 47 14.86 47.28 14.07
N GLU A 48 15.35 48.42 14.58
CA GLU A 48 15.02 48.94 15.90
C GLU A 48 13.60 49.52 15.92
N GLN A 49 13.22 50.24 14.86
CA GLN A 49 11.84 50.70 14.64
C GLN A 49 10.85 49.53 14.62
N PHE A 50 11.20 48.44 13.92
CA PHE A 50 10.41 47.22 13.88
C PHE A 50 10.30 46.57 15.27
N ALA A 51 11.43 46.37 15.95
CA ALA A 51 11.47 45.76 17.27
C ALA A 51 10.67 46.56 18.30
N MET A 52 10.77 47.89 18.28
CA MET A 52 10.01 48.77 19.17
C MET A 52 8.50 48.73 18.85
N THR A 53 8.12 48.75 17.57
CA THR A 53 6.71 48.63 17.16
C THR A 53 6.12 47.30 17.64
N MET A 54 6.82 46.19 17.41
CA MET A 54 6.34 44.85 17.79
C MET A 54 6.38 44.65 19.31
N GLY A 55 7.44 45.14 19.97
CA GLY A 55 7.64 45.06 21.42
C GLY A 55 6.60 45.82 22.24
N SER A 56 5.94 46.82 21.64
CA SER A 56 4.81 47.51 22.28
C SER A 56 3.63 46.58 22.61
N ILE A 57 3.51 45.44 21.91
CA ILE A 57 2.44 44.47 22.13
C ILE A 57 2.67 43.76 23.46
N LYS A 58 1.72 43.95 24.38
CA LYS A 58 1.72 43.27 25.69
C LYS A 58 1.72 41.76 25.51
N ARG A 59 2.68 41.09 26.16
CA ARG A 59 2.84 39.62 26.14
C ARG A 59 2.94 39.06 24.71
N LEU A 60 3.74 39.70 23.86
CA LEU A 60 3.92 39.31 22.46
C LEU A 60 4.29 37.83 22.27
N VAL A 61 5.30 37.31 22.98
CA VAL A 61 5.77 35.94 22.77
C VAL A 61 4.68 34.89 23.06
N PRO A 62 3.97 34.92 24.20
CA PRO A 62 2.81 34.05 24.43
C PRO A 62 1.73 34.16 23.35
N ARG A 63 1.43 35.38 22.90
CA ARG A 63 0.48 35.65 21.82
C ARG A 63 0.90 34.97 20.51
N LEU A 64 2.15 35.17 20.08
CA LEU A 64 2.68 34.56 18.86
C LEU A 64 2.65 33.02 18.92
N LYS A 65 3.03 32.43 20.07
CA LYS A 65 2.96 30.97 20.28
C LYS A 65 1.53 30.45 20.20
N SER A 66 0.58 31.19 20.77
CA SER A 66 -0.84 30.84 20.74
C SER A 66 -1.41 30.89 19.31
N ILE A 67 -1.11 31.94 18.54
CA ILE A 67 -1.53 32.06 17.13
C ILE A 67 -0.92 30.92 16.32
N SER A 68 0.38 30.67 16.49
CA SER A 68 1.10 29.59 15.82
C SER A 68 0.52 28.20 16.13
N PHE A 69 0.10 27.98 17.38
CA PHE A 69 -0.63 26.77 17.76
C PHE A 69 -1.96 26.64 17.02
N LYS A 70 -2.75 27.73 16.93
CA LYS A 70 -4.01 27.75 16.16
C LYS A 70 -3.79 27.40 14.68
N MET A 71 -2.77 27.96 14.05
CA MET A 71 -2.47 27.69 12.63
C MET A 71 -2.12 26.23 12.36
N ARG A 72 -1.38 25.60 13.28
CA ARG A 72 -0.94 24.19 13.13
C ARG A 72 -1.95 23.17 13.66
N PHE A 73 -3.02 23.61 14.32
CA PHE A 73 -3.92 22.70 15.01
C PHE A 73 -4.58 21.68 14.09
N GLN A 74 -5.08 22.14 12.93
CA GLN A 74 -5.76 21.26 11.98
C GLN A 74 -4.80 20.23 11.37
N GLU A 75 -3.55 20.61 11.07
CA GLU A 75 -2.52 19.68 10.61
C GLU A 75 -2.22 18.61 11.67
N MET A 76 -2.05 19.01 12.94
CA MET A 76 -1.84 18.04 14.03
C MET A 76 -3.00 17.05 14.17
N VAL A 77 -4.25 17.50 13.98
CA VAL A 77 -5.42 16.61 13.97
C VAL A 77 -5.39 15.65 12.77
N GLN A 78 -5.04 16.16 11.58
CA GLN A 78 -4.94 15.36 10.35
C GLN A 78 -3.80 14.34 10.37
N ASP A 79 -2.73 14.61 11.12
CA ASP A 79 -1.62 13.68 11.32
C ASP A 79 -1.98 12.54 12.28
N ILE A 80 -2.81 12.82 13.30
CA ILE A 80 -3.13 11.84 14.36
C ILE A 80 -4.36 11.00 14.01
N LYS A 81 -5.45 11.65 13.59
CA LYS A 81 -6.77 11.02 13.48
C LYS A 81 -6.80 9.82 12.54
N PRO A 82 -6.24 9.89 11.31
CA PRO A 82 -6.30 8.79 10.36
C PRO A 82 -5.58 7.53 10.85
N ASP A 83 -4.53 7.69 11.65
CA ASP A 83 -3.75 6.58 12.18
C ASP A 83 -4.50 5.85 13.30
N ILE A 84 -5.17 6.61 14.18
CA ILE A 84 -6.08 6.03 15.18
C ILE A 84 -7.21 5.25 14.49
N VAL A 85 -7.84 5.85 13.46
CA VAL A 85 -8.93 5.21 12.71
C VAL A 85 -8.48 3.91 12.07
N ALA A 86 -7.31 3.91 11.42
CA ALA A 86 -6.77 2.73 10.75
C ALA A 86 -6.45 1.60 11.73
N ALA A 87 -5.79 1.91 12.85
CA ALA A 87 -5.48 0.91 13.87
C ALA A 87 -6.75 0.37 14.56
N THR A 88 -7.73 1.23 14.83
CA THR A 88 -9.04 0.83 15.39
C THR A 88 -9.76 -0.14 14.46
N ALA A 89 -9.87 0.22 13.18
CA ALA A 89 -10.52 -0.63 12.18
C ALA A 89 -9.77 -1.96 12.01
N ALA A 90 -8.44 -1.94 11.97
CA ALA A 90 -7.64 -3.17 11.88
C ALA A 90 -7.86 -4.09 13.09
N CYS A 91 -8.02 -3.54 14.30
CA CYS A 91 -8.35 -4.35 15.48
C CYS A 91 -9.68 -5.10 15.29
N GLU A 92 -10.71 -4.40 14.84
CA GLU A 92 -12.05 -4.97 14.61
C GLU A 92 -12.05 -5.99 13.48
N GLU A 93 -11.40 -5.67 12.36
CA GLU A 93 -11.23 -6.54 11.19
C GLU A 93 -10.58 -7.88 11.55
N VAL A 94 -9.44 -7.83 12.24
CA VAL A 94 -8.71 -9.04 12.63
C VAL A 94 -9.52 -9.89 13.60
N LYS A 95 -10.22 -9.27 14.55
CA LYS A 95 -11.05 -9.98 15.55
C LYS A 95 -12.27 -10.65 14.92
N THR A 96 -12.88 -10.02 13.91
CA THR A 96 -14.18 -10.43 13.36
C THR A 96 -14.09 -11.19 12.04
N SER A 97 -12.93 -11.19 11.38
CA SER A 97 -12.71 -11.93 10.12
C SER A 97 -12.87 -13.43 10.33
N LYS A 98 -13.97 -13.95 9.79
CA LYS A 98 -14.28 -15.39 9.81
C LYS A 98 -13.31 -16.17 8.93
N LYS A 99 -12.87 -15.58 7.81
CA LYS A 99 -11.93 -16.22 6.88
C LYS A 99 -10.54 -16.33 7.49
N PHE A 100 -10.08 -15.28 8.18
CA PHE A 100 -8.82 -15.33 8.90
C PHE A 100 -8.88 -16.38 10.02
N CYS A 101 -9.96 -16.40 10.80
CA CYS A 101 -10.15 -17.40 11.85
C CYS A 101 -10.10 -18.84 11.30
N LEU A 102 -10.78 -19.12 10.19
CA LEU A 102 -10.75 -20.42 9.52
C LEU A 102 -9.33 -20.80 9.09
N ILE A 103 -8.55 -19.86 8.55
CA ILE A 103 -7.16 -20.11 8.17
C ILE A 103 -6.33 -20.48 9.40
N LEU A 104 -6.51 -19.83 10.54
CA LEU A 104 -5.83 -20.18 11.80
C LEU A 104 -6.18 -21.59 12.26
N GLU A 105 -7.46 -22.01 12.16
CA GLU A 105 -7.88 -23.38 12.48
C GLU A 105 -7.21 -24.42 11.58
N VAL A 106 -7.13 -24.14 10.27
CA VAL A 106 -6.46 -25.02 9.30
C VAL A 106 -4.95 -25.11 9.61
N ILE A 107 -4.31 -24.00 9.97
CA ILE A 107 -2.90 -23.99 10.40
C ILE A 107 -2.71 -24.86 11.65
N LEU A 108 -3.57 -24.71 12.66
CA LEU A 108 -3.51 -25.50 13.88
C LEU A 108 -3.67 -27.00 13.59
N LEU A 109 -4.63 -27.36 12.74
CA LEU A 109 -4.87 -28.74 12.33
C LEU A 109 -3.65 -29.35 11.62
N ILE A 110 -3.08 -28.64 10.65
CA ILE A 110 -1.89 -29.10 9.92
C ILE A 110 -0.71 -29.23 10.89
N GLY A 111 -0.49 -28.24 11.75
CA GLY A 111 0.57 -28.26 12.75
C GLY A 111 0.46 -29.44 13.70
N ASN A 112 -0.74 -29.72 14.23
CA ASN A 112 -0.99 -30.85 15.12
C ASN A 112 -0.76 -32.20 14.43
N TYR A 113 -1.14 -32.32 13.17
CA TYR A 113 -0.88 -33.54 12.39
C TYR A 113 0.63 -33.75 12.16
N MET A 114 1.35 -32.68 11.80
CA MET A 114 2.80 -32.75 11.53
C MET A 114 3.62 -32.99 12.80
N ASN A 115 3.16 -32.50 13.95
CA ASN A 115 3.86 -32.60 15.24
C ASN A 115 3.45 -33.84 16.06
N ALA A 116 2.69 -34.78 15.49
CA ALA A 116 2.29 -36.01 16.16
C ALA A 116 3.52 -36.80 16.66
N GLY A 117 3.52 -37.20 17.94
CA GLY A 117 4.65 -37.88 18.58
C GLY A 117 5.79 -36.96 19.03
N SER A 118 5.62 -35.64 18.94
CA SER A 118 6.57 -34.65 19.46
C SER A 118 6.02 -33.96 20.72
N ARG A 119 6.86 -33.17 21.40
CA ARG A 119 6.44 -32.35 22.54
C ARG A 119 5.30 -31.37 22.22
N ASN A 120 5.14 -31.00 20.94
CA ASN A 120 4.12 -30.06 20.47
C ASN A 120 2.90 -30.77 19.87
N GLU A 121 2.70 -32.06 20.14
CA GLU A 121 1.47 -32.74 19.76
C GLU A 121 0.26 -32.20 20.52
N GLN A 122 -0.93 -32.25 19.90
CA GLN A 122 -2.19 -31.81 20.50
C GLN A 122 -2.19 -30.35 21.03
N ALA A 123 -1.50 -29.44 20.34
CA ALA A 123 -1.56 -28.02 20.67
C ALA A 123 -3.00 -27.50 20.53
N VAL A 124 -3.43 -26.69 21.50
CA VAL A 124 -4.75 -26.02 21.50
C VAL A 124 -4.72 -24.67 20.78
N GLY A 125 -3.54 -24.15 20.49
CA GLY A 125 -3.31 -22.87 19.83
C GLY A 125 -1.81 -22.64 19.59
N PHE A 126 -1.49 -21.52 18.94
CA PHE A 126 -0.12 -21.09 18.66
C PHE A 126 -0.02 -19.56 18.71
N GLU A 127 1.19 -19.04 18.94
CA GLU A 127 1.43 -17.60 18.95
C GLU A 127 1.29 -16.98 17.55
N ILE A 128 0.64 -15.82 17.42
CA ILE A 128 0.42 -15.17 16.11
C ILE A 128 1.71 -14.84 15.35
N ASN A 129 2.81 -14.54 16.06
CA ASN A 129 4.12 -14.33 15.45
C ASN A 129 4.62 -15.53 14.63
N PHE A 130 4.06 -16.73 14.84
CA PHE A 130 4.40 -17.94 14.11
C PHE A 130 3.96 -17.89 12.65
N LEU A 131 2.95 -17.09 12.30
CA LEU A 131 2.44 -16.98 10.94
C LEU A 131 3.54 -16.60 9.92
N THR A 132 4.50 -15.77 10.33
CA THR A 132 5.63 -15.37 9.49
C THR A 132 6.61 -16.53 9.21
N LYS A 133 6.60 -17.57 10.04
CA LYS A 133 7.49 -18.74 9.93
C LYS A 133 6.96 -19.81 8.97
N LEU A 134 5.67 -19.77 8.61
CA LEU A 134 5.09 -20.73 7.66
C LEU A 134 5.75 -20.70 6.28
N ASN A 135 6.30 -19.54 5.88
CA ASN A 135 7.01 -19.40 4.63
C ASN A 135 8.45 -19.96 4.67
N THR A 136 8.99 -20.26 5.86
CA THR A 136 10.37 -20.75 6.00
C THR A 136 10.45 -22.27 6.20
N THR A 137 9.37 -22.91 6.64
CA THR A 137 9.27 -24.37 6.75
C THR A 137 9.14 -25.00 5.36
N LYS A 138 10.22 -25.61 4.85
CA LYS A 138 10.25 -26.20 3.50
C LYS A 138 9.81 -27.66 3.50
N ALA A 139 9.20 -28.09 2.40
CA ALA A 139 8.99 -29.50 2.09
C ALA A 139 10.34 -30.21 1.81
N VAL A 140 10.32 -31.55 1.84
CA VAL A 140 11.51 -32.40 1.61
C VAL A 140 12.16 -32.15 0.25
N ASP A 141 11.37 -31.78 -0.76
CA ASP A 141 11.86 -31.46 -2.09
C ASP A 141 12.50 -30.07 -2.19
N HIS A 142 12.46 -29.27 -1.11
CA HIS A 142 12.91 -27.88 -1.02
C HIS A 142 12.29 -26.92 -2.06
N LYS A 143 11.23 -27.33 -2.77
CA LYS A 143 10.57 -26.53 -3.81
C LYS A 143 9.38 -25.75 -3.28
N THR A 144 8.66 -26.33 -2.32
CA THR A 144 7.47 -25.73 -1.72
C THR A 144 7.65 -25.53 -0.22
N THR A 145 6.84 -24.64 0.35
CA THR A 145 6.85 -24.35 1.79
C THR A 145 5.53 -24.80 2.41
N LEU A 146 5.48 -24.87 3.74
CA LEU A 146 4.24 -25.16 4.47
C LEU A 146 3.14 -24.15 4.13
N LEU A 147 3.51 -22.89 3.87
CA LEU A 147 2.59 -21.87 3.38
C LEU A 147 2.01 -22.22 1.99
N HIS A 148 2.82 -22.70 1.05
CA HIS A 148 2.32 -23.14 -0.28
C HIS A 148 1.30 -24.28 -0.12
N TYR A 149 1.61 -25.24 0.75
CA TYR A 149 0.70 -26.34 1.03
C TYR A 149 -0.60 -25.86 1.70
N LEU A 150 -0.50 -24.97 2.70
CA LEU A 150 -1.66 -24.35 3.34
C LEU A 150 -2.56 -23.67 2.30
N VAL A 151 -1.98 -22.83 1.45
CA VAL A 151 -2.72 -22.10 0.41
C VAL A 151 -3.41 -23.08 -0.56
N GLU A 152 -2.75 -24.17 -0.94
CA GLU A 152 -3.34 -25.21 -1.79
C GLU A 152 -4.53 -25.90 -1.09
N VAL A 153 -4.43 -26.18 0.21
CA VAL A 153 -5.52 -26.75 1.01
C VAL A 153 -6.70 -25.78 1.09
N ILE A 154 -6.42 -24.49 1.36
CA ILE A 154 -7.45 -23.44 1.38
C ILE A 154 -8.12 -23.33 0.01
N GLU A 155 -7.36 -23.27 -1.09
CA GLU A 155 -7.92 -23.20 -2.44
C GLU A 155 -8.86 -24.37 -2.75
N LYS A 156 -8.46 -25.60 -2.38
CA LYS A 156 -9.21 -26.81 -2.72
C LYS A 156 -10.42 -27.06 -1.84
N LYS A 157 -10.35 -26.72 -0.55
CA LYS A 157 -11.39 -27.07 0.44
C LYS A 157 -12.19 -25.87 0.96
N TYR A 158 -11.60 -24.68 0.93
CA TYR A 158 -12.12 -23.46 1.55
C TYR A 158 -11.90 -22.26 0.63
N SER A 159 -12.34 -22.36 -0.63
CA SER A 159 -12.08 -21.35 -1.67
C SER A 159 -12.50 -19.94 -1.27
N ASP A 160 -13.56 -19.81 -0.48
CA ASP A 160 -14.08 -18.54 0.03
C ASP A 160 -13.12 -17.83 0.99
N ALA A 161 -12.16 -18.55 1.58
CA ALA A 161 -11.14 -17.98 2.45
C ALA A 161 -9.89 -17.48 1.70
N LEU A 162 -9.75 -17.76 0.40
CA LEU A 162 -8.61 -17.26 -0.39
C LEU A 162 -8.52 -15.74 -0.41
N ASN A 163 -9.66 -15.05 -0.35
CA ASN A 163 -9.73 -13.59 -0.32
C ASN A 163 -9.91 -13.02 1.09
N PHE A 164 -9.47 -13.72 2.15
CA PHE A 164 -9.48 -13.19 3.53
C PHE A 164 -8.80 -11.82 3.65
N ALA A 165 -7.82 -11.55 2.79
CA ALA A 165 -7.12 -10.27 2.68
C ALA A 165 -8.06 -9.07 2.47
N GLU A 166 -9.24 -9.28 1.89
CA GLU A 166 -10.28 -8.24 1.69
C GLU A 166 -11.00 -7.88 3.00
N GLU A 167 -11.03 -8.79 3.99
CA GLU A 167 -11.58 -8.53 5.33
C GLU A 167 -10.57 -7.81 6.24
N LEU A 168 -9.32 -7.66 5.80
CA LEU A 168 -8.18 -7.09 6.55
C LEU A 168 -7.58 -5.89 5.81
N MET A 169 -8.43 -4.93 5.44
CA MET A 169 -8.04 -3.81 4.57
C MET A 169 -7.20 -2.75 5.27
N HIS A 170 -7.37 -2.54 6.58
CA HIS A 170 -6.64 -1.51 7.33
C HIS A 170 -5.34 -2.02 7.95
N VAL A 171 -5.11 -3.33 7.98
CA VAL A 171 -3.89 -3.95 8.55
C VAL A 171 -2.62 -3.35 7.96
N ASP A 172 -2.57 -3.12 6.64
CA ASP A 172 -1.41 -2.54 5.98
C ASP A 172 -1.03 -1.17 6.52
N ARG A 173 -2.04 -0.35 6.84
CA ARG A 173 -1.83 0.98 7.40
C ARG A 173 -1.50 0.88 8.88
N ALA A 174 -2.23 0.06 9.64
CA ALA A 174 -2.01 -0.15 11.06
C ALA A 174 -0.60 -0.66 11.39
N ALA A 175 -0.02 -1.49 10.52
CA ALA A 175 1.37 -1.95 10.64
C ALA A 175 2.43 -0.82 10.64
N ARG A 176 2.07 0.39 10.18
CA ARG A 176 2.96 1.57 10.18
C ARG A 176 2.64 2.58 11.30
N VAL A 177 1.59 2.34 12.08
CA VAL A 177 1.11 3.27 13.10
C VAL A 177 1.82 3.02 14.42
N SER A 178 2.54 4.03 14.92
CA SER A 178 3.16 3.97 16.24
C SER A 178 2.25 4.57 17.31
N ALA A 179 1.72 3.72 18.21
CA ALA A 179 0.90 4.15 19.34
C ALA A 179 1.66 5.14 20.26
N ASP A 180 2.95 4.89 20.50
CA ASP A 180 3.82 5.79 21.26
C ASP A 180 3.92 7.18 20.64
N GLN A 181 4.03 7.26 19.31
CA GLN A 181 4.10 8.54 18.62
C GLN A 181 2.77 9.30 18.69
N ILE A 182 1.63 8.60 18.54
CA ILE A 182 0.30 9.19 18.74
C ILE A 182 0.18 9.74 20.16
N GLN A 183 0.56 8.96 21.18
CA GLN A 183 0.50 9.38 22.57
C GLN A 183 1.36 10.61 22.86
N LYS A 184 2.56 10.70 22.27
CA LYS A 184 3.42 11.89 22.33
C LYS A 184 2.75 13.11 21.70
N ASN A 185 2.17 12.95 20.51
CA ASN A 185 1.49 14.03 19.80
C ASN A 185 0.26 14.54 20.57
N LEU A 186 -0.56 13.63 21.11
CA LEU A 186 -1.70 13.98 21.98
C LEU A 186 -1.25 14.72 23.23
N ASN A 187 -0.17 14.28 23.87
CA ASN A 187 0.38 14.96 25.04
C ASN A 187 0.89 16.37 24.71
N GLN A 188 1.51 16.55 23.54
CA GLN A 188 1.94 17.86 23.07
C GLN A 188 0.74 18.78 22.80
N MET A 189 -0.31 18.26 22.15
CA MET A 189 -1.56 18.99 21.92
C MET A 189 -2.20 19.43 23.24
N LYS A 190 -2.30 18.52 24.23
CA LYS A 190 -2.82 18.82 25.58
C LYS A 190 -2.04 19.94 26.26
N LYS A 191 -0.70 19.91 26.16
CA LYS A 191 0.16 20.95 26.72
C LYS A 191 -0.09 22.31 26.06
N SER A 192 -0.20 22.36 24.73
CA SER A 192 -0.49 23.59 24.00
C SER A 192 -1.87 24.18 24.35
N ILE A 193 -2.89 23.33 24.51
CA ILE A 193 -4.24 23.74 24.96
C ILE A 193 -4.18 24.36 26.35
N LYS A 194 -3.52 23.69 27.31
CA LYS A 194 -3.34 24.22 28.67
C LYS A 194 -2.57 25.54 28.69
N GLN A 195 -1.54 25.66 27.86
CA GLN A 195 -0.77 26.89 27.73
C GLN A 195 -1.63 28.04 27.20
N LEU A 196 -2.44 27.78 26.17
CA LEU A 196 -3.40 28.75 25.64
C LEU A 196 -4.41 29.20 26.70
N GLU A 197 -4.95 28.26 27.48
CA GLU A 197 -5.87 28.56 28.57
C GLU A 197 -5.23 29.49 29.62
N MET A 198 -3.98 29.22 30.01
CA MET A 198 -3.21 30.09 30.90
C MET A 198 -2.95 31.47 30.29
N ASP A 199 -2.68 31.52 28.98
CA ASP A 199 -2.42 32.78 28.29
C ASP A 199 -3.65 33.66 28.19
N LEU A 200 -4.83 33.07 27.96
CA LEU A 200 -6.14 33.74 28.01
C LEU A 200 -6.50 34.21 29.42
N LYS A 201 -6.26 33.41 30.46
CA LYS A 201 -6.48 33.83 31.87
C LYS A 201 -5.67 35.07 32.24
N ASN A 202 -4.44 35.14 31.76
CA ASN A 202 -3.52 36.24 32.01
C ASN A 202 -3.56 37.31 30.90
N PHE A 203 -4.56 37.26 30.01
CA PHE A 203 -4.68 38.21 28.90
C PHE A 203 -5.15 39.58 29.38
N ARG A 204 -4.61 40.63 28.75
CA ARG A 204 -5.11 42.00 28.88
C ARG A 204 -5.11 42.62 27.48
N PRO A 205 -6.24 43.22 27.02
CA PRO A 205 -6.30 43.86 25.71
C PRO A 205 -5.19 44.89 25.55
N HIS A 206 -4.56 44.90 24.37
CA HIS A 206 -3.59 45.93 24.03
C HIS A 206 -4.28 47.26 23.70
N ASN A 207 -5.37 47.21 22.92
CA ASN A 207 -6.24 48.35 22.56
C ASN A 207 -7.64 47.83 22.14
N GLU A 208 -8.55 48.73 21.72
CA GLU A 208 -9.91 48.38 21.28
C GLU A 208 -9.97 47.53 19.99
N GLU A 209 -8.89 47.52 19.21
CA GLU A 209 -8.78 46.70 17.99
C GLU A 209 -8.22 45.29 18.25
N ASP A 210 -7.85 44.97 19.49
CA ASP A 210 -7.27 43.67 19.87
C ASP A 210 -8.34 42.59 19.97
N ARG A 211 -8.39 41.71 18.96
CA ARG A 211 -9.36 40.61 18.83
C ARG A 211 -8.84 39.28 19.33
N PHE A 212 -7.65 39.24 19.93
CA PHE A 212 -7.03 37.96 20.31
C PHE A 212 -7.88 37.16 21.29
N ALA A 213 -8.43 37.78 22.33
CA ALA A 213 -9.27 37.04 23.27
C ALA A 213 -10.52 36.46 22.59
N ASP A 214 -11.19 37.25 21.74
CA ASP A 214 -12.39 36.83 21.01
C ASP A 214 -12.10 35.59 20.15
N VAL A 215 -11.07 35.68 19.30
CA VAL A 215 -10.67 34.60 18.37
C VAL A 215 -10.17 33.37 19.13
N MET A 216 -9.28 33.58 20.10
CA MET A 216 -8.60 32.47 20.76
C MET A 216 -9.47 31.76 21.79
N THR A 217 -10.48 32.42 22.36
CA THR A 217 -11.47 31.76 23.23
C THR A 217 -12.35 30.80 22.44
N SER A 218 -12.83 31.22 21.26
CA SER A 218 -13.57 30.34 20.35
C SER A 218 -12.70 29.15 19.92
N PHE A 219 -11.46 29.41 19.52
CA PHE A 219 -10.52 28.36 19.14
C PHE A 219 -10.18 27.41 20.31
N LEU A 220 -10.01 27.92 21.54
CA LEU A 220 -9.76 27.06 22.71
C LEU A 220 -10.89 26.05 22.93
N SER A 221 -12.15 26.49 22.76
CA SER A 221 -13.32 25.61 22.87
C SER A 221 -13.31 24.53 21.80
N GLU A 222 -13.05 24.91 20.54
CA GLU A 222 -12.94 23.96 19.42
C GLU A 222 -11.80 22.96 19.64
N ALA A 223 -10.60 23.46 19.97
CA ALA A 223 -9.41 22.66 20.15
C ALA A 223 -9.54 21.67 21.31
N SER A 224 -10.15 22.09 22.42
CA SER A 224 -10.43 21.22 23.57
C SER A 224 -11.40 20.10 23.20
N THR A 225 -12.47 20.42 22.48
CA THR A 225 -13.45 19.44 22.01
C THR A 225 -12.81 18.41 21.06
N GLN A 226 -12.04 18.88 20.07
CA GLN A 226 -11.36 17.99 19.12
C GLN A 226 -10.31 17.13 19.83
N TYR A 227 -9.56 17.70 20.78
CA TYR A 227 -8.61 16.93 21.59
C TYR A 227 -9.29 15.83 22.40
N GLU A 228 -10.41 16.12 23.06
CA GLU A 228 -11.17 15.11 23.82
C GLU A 228 -11.66 13.96 22.93
N ILE A 229 -12.16 14.29 21.73
CA ILE A 229 -12.54 13.27 20.73
C ILE A 229 -11.34 12.39 20.39
N LEU A 230 -10.19 12.98 20.06
CA LEU A 230 -8.98 12.21 19.70
C LEU A 230 -8.45 11.38 20.88
N GLU A 231 -8.44 11.92 22.10
CA GLU A 231 -8.00 11.19 23.29
C GLU A 231 -8.92 9.99 23.57
N ASN A 232 -10.23 10.15 23.39
CA ASN A 232 -11.19 9.06 23.55
C ASN A 232 -11.07 8.00 22.45
N MET A 233 -10.90 8.40 21.19
CA MET A 233 -10.65 7.47 20.08
C MET A 233 -9.36 6.67 20.32
N PHE A 234 -8.29 7.31 20.79
CA PHE A 234 -7.04 6.63 21.10
C PHE A 234 -7.18 5.62 22.24
N LYS A 235 -7.84 5.99 23.35
CA LYS A 235 -8.14 5.05 24.45
C LYS A 235 -8.96 3.86 23.98
N GLN A 236 -9.93 4.07 23.08
CA GLN A 236 -10.72 2.98 22.51
C GLN A 236 -9.84 2.05 21.65
N MET A 237 -8.96 2.61 20.83
CA MET A 237 -8.00 1.85 20.02
C MET A 237 -7.11 0.97 20.91
N GLU A 238 -6.54 1.54 21.99
CA GLU A 238 -5.71 0.79 22.96
C GLU A 238 -6.51 -0.34 23.62
N LYS A 239 -7.74 -0.07 24.05
CA LYS A 239 -8.62 -1.09 24.63
C LYS A 239 -8.91 -2.23 23.64
N LEU A 240 -9.19 -1.92 22.37
CA LEU A 240 -9.42 -2.96 21.35
C LEU A 240 -8.17 -3.81 21.13
N TYR A 241 -6.97 -3.21 21.22
CA TYR A 241 -5.73 -3.95 21.15
C TYR A 241 -5.51 -4.86 22.37
N GLU A 242 -5.84 -4.39 23.58
CA GLU A 242 -5.86 -5.24 24.78
C GLU A 242 -6.85 -6.41 24.65
N ASP A 243 -8.03 -6.16 24.09
CA ASP A 243 -9.02 -7.20 23.81
C ASP A 243 -8.47 -8.23 22.80
N LEU A 244 -7.69 -7.80 21.80
CA LEU A 244 -6.99 -8.68 20.88
C LEU A 244 -5.92 -9.52 21.57
N ALA A 245 -5.17 -8.93 22.50
CA ALA A 245 -4.17 -9.63 23.30
C ALA A 245 -4.78 -10.77 24.11
N ILE A 246 -5.96 -10.53 24.69
CA ILE A 246 -6.74 -11.57 25.37
C ILE A 246 -7.23 -12.62 24.37
N TYR A 247 -7.82 -12.19 23.25
CA TYR A 247 -8.42 -13.09 22.26
C TYR A 247 -7.40 -14.04 21.60
N PHE A 248 -6.23 -13.52 21.23
CA PHE A 248 -5.14 -14.29 20.62
C PHE A 248 -4.08 -14.77 21.62
N ALA A 249 -4.33 -14.58 22.92
CA ALA A 249 -3.49 -15.04 24.03
C ALA A 249 -2.01 -14.60 23.93
N PHE A 250 -1.75 -13.31 23.75
CA PHE A 250 -0.39 -12.72 23.78
C PHE A 250 -0.26 -11.61 24.84
N ASP A 251 0.98 -11.23 25.16
CA ASP A 251 1.29 -10.16 26.10
C ASP A 251 1.40 -8.81 25.37
N SER A 252 0.39 -7.94 25.54
CA SER A 252 0.33 -6.61 24.89
C SER A 252 1.46 -5.66 25.29
N LYS A 253 2.24 -5.97 26.33
CA LYS A 253 3.41 -5.18 26.72
C LYS A 253 4.69 -5.59 25.99
N LYS A 254 4.73 -6.81 25.46
CA LYS A 254 5.91 -7.37 24.77
C LYS A 254 5.74 -7.41 23.27
N TYR A 255 4.50 -7.45 22.82
CA TYR A 255 4.14 -7.43 21.42
C TYR A 255 3.34 -6.15 21.22
N THR A 256 3.90 -5.20 20.48
CA THR A 256 3.26 -3.91 20.28
C THR A 256 2.24 -3.97 19.13
N SER A 257 1.34 -2.99 19.06
CA SER A 257 0.31 -2.95 18.01
C SER A 257 0.89 -2.95 16.60
N ASP A 258 1.97 -2.20 16.36
CA ASP A 258 2.65 -2.13 15.07
C ASP A 258 3.34 -3.44 14.71
N GLU A 259 3.99 -4.12 15.67
CA GLU A 259 4.59 -5.44 15.47
C GLU A 259 3.52 -6.49 15.14
N PHE A 260 2.42 -6.51 15.90
CA PHE A 260 1.29 -7.42 15.68
C PHE A 260 0.70 -7.27 14.28
N PHE A 261 0.38 -6.05 13.87
CA PHE A 261 -0.16 -5.80 12.53
C PHE A 261 0.89 -6.02 11.43
N SER A 262 2.18 -5.81 11.71
CA SER A 262 3.26 -6.11 10.77
C SER A 262 3.38 -7.60 10.48
N ASP A 263 3.24 -8.46 11.49
CA ASP A 263 3.27 -9.92 11.30
C ASP A 263 2.06 -10.41 10.51
N ILE A 264 0.86 -9.88 10.80
CA ILE A 264 -0.35 -10.21 10.03
C ILE A 264 -0.23 -9.73 8.59
N LYS A 265 0.27 -8.51 8.37
CA LYS A 265 0.55 -7.98 7.02
C LYS A 265 1.53 -8.89 6.28
N THR A 266 2.62 -9.27 6.93
CA THR A 266 3.64 -10.15 6.35
C THR A 266 3.04 -11.50 5.96
N PHE A 267 2.20 -12.08 6.82
CA PHE A 267 1.48 -13.31 6.52
C PHE A 267 0.53 -13.14 5.33
N LYS A 268 -0.27 -12.06 5.31
CA LYS A 268 -1.19 -11.71 4.22
C LYS A 268 -0.45 -11.62 2.88
N ASP A 269 0.66 -10.90 2.84
CA ASP A 269 1.47 -10.71 1.63
C ASP A 269 2.07 -12.04 1.16
N ASN A 270 2.68 -12.80 2.08
CA ASN A 270 3.26 -14.11 1.77
C ASN A 270 2.20 -15.11 1.28
N PHE A 271 0.98 -15.08 1.84
CA PHE A 271 -0.11 -15.95 1.43
C PHE A 271 -0.51 -15.67 -0.02
N GLN A 272 -0.66 -14.40 -0.38
CA GLN A 272 -0.99 -13.99 -1.74
C GLN A 272 0.11 -14.34 -2.75
N GLU A 273 1.38 -14.21 -2.34
CA GLU A 273 2.53 -14.61 -3.14
C GLU A 273 2.54 -16.12 -3.37
N ALA A 274 2.41 -16.92 -2.30
CA ALA A 274 2.35 -18.37 -2.37
C ALA A 274 1.17 -18.87 -3.24
N TYR A 275 0.03 -18.18 -3.24
CA TYR A 275 -1.09 -18.50 -4.14
C TYR A 275 -0.72 -18.28 -5.62
N LYS A 276 -0.09 -17.15 -5.94
CA LYS A 276 0.39 -16.87 -7.30
C LYS A 276 1.47 -17.86 -7.73
N ASP A 277 2.35 -18.25 -6.83
CA ASP A 277 3.41 -19.23 -7.10
C ASP A 277 2.85 -20.63 -7.33
N ASN A 278 1.86 -21.07 -6.54
CA ASN A 278 1.15 -22.33 -6.77
C ASN A 278 0.47 -22.39 -8.15
N LEU A 279 -0.08 -21.27 -8.63
CA LEU A 279 -0.64 -21.18 -9.99
C LEU A 279 0.46 -21.37 -11.05
N ARG A 280 1.58 -20.65 -10.91
CA ARG A 280 2.73 -20.76 -11.84
C ARG A 280 3.33 -22.16 -11.86
N ILE A 281 3.47 -22.80 -10.70
CA ILE A 281 3.99 -24.16 -10.56
C ILE A 281 3.08 -25.13 -11.33
N ARG A 282 1.76 -25.09 -11.09
CA ARG A 282 0.80 -25.95 -11.80
C ARG A 282 0.81 -25.75 -13.32
N GLU A 283 0.84 -24.49 -13.78
CA GLU A 283 0.93 -24.18 -15.21
C GLU A 283 2.22 -24.75 -15.84
N THR A 284 3.34 -24.63 -15.13
CA THR A 284 4.64 -25.13 -15.60
C THR A 284 4.68 -26.65 -15.63
N GLU A 285 4.15 -27.31 -14.60
CA GLU A 285 4.05 -28.77 -14.54
C GLU A 285 3.15 -29.32 -15.64
N GLU A 286 2.01 -28.69 -15.90
CA GLU A 286 1.11 -29.13 -16.97
C GLU A 286 1.76 -28.95 -18.36
N LYS A 287 2.48 -27.84 -18.57
CA LYS A 287 3.25 -27.61 -19.80
C LYS A 287 4.35 -28.66 -19.98
N MET A 288 5.07 -29.00 -18.91
CA MET A 288 6.11 -30.05 -18.96
C MET A 288 5.51 -31.43 -19.21
N ARG A 289 4.37 -31.77 -18.58
CA ARG A 289 3.66 -33.03 -18.81
C ARG A 289 3.25 -33.17 -20.27
N ARG A 290 2.60 -32.15 -20.84
CA ARG A 290 2.20 -32.13 -22.26
C ARG A 290 3.40 -32.25 -23.21
N ALA A 291 4.53 -31.61 -22.88
CA ALA A 291 5.76 -31.71 -23.67
C ALA A 291 6.37 -33.12 -23.61
N ARG A 292 6.34 -33.78 -22.45
CA ARG A 292 6.81 -35.16 -22.27
C ARG A 292 5.94 -36.16 -23.02
N GLU A 293 4.62 -36.06 -22.89
CA GLU A 293 3.67 -36.90 -23.63
C GLU A 293 3.83 -36.74 -25.16
N ALA A 294 4.05 -35.51 -25.63
CA ALA A 294 4.31 -35.25 -27.06
C ALA A 294 5.64 -35.86 -27.53
N LYS A 295 6.71 -35.81 -26.72
CA LYS A 295 7.99 -36.45 -27.02
C LYS A 295 7.87 -37.97 -27.05
N GLU A 296 7.24 -38.57 -26.05
CA GLU A 296 7.05 -40.02 -25.97
C GLU A 296 6.21 -40.54 -27.15
N LYS A 297 5.16 -39.82 -27.54
CA LYS A 297 4.38 -40.15 -28.73
C LYS A 297 5.20 -40.05 -30.02
N ALA A 298 6.01 -38.99 -30.17
CA ALA A 298 6.87 -38.82 -31.33
C ALA A 298 7.97 -39.90 -31.42
N GLU A 299 8.53 -40.31 -30.28
CA GLU A 299 9.50 -41.42 -30.18
C GLU A 299 8.86 -42.74 -30.61
N LYS A 300 7.65 -43.04 -30.12
CA LYS A 300 6.89 -44.24 -30.48
C LYS A 300 6.55 -44.27 -31.98
N GLU A 301 6.04 -43.17 -32.53
CA GLU A 301 5.77 -43.06 -33.98
C GLU A 301 7.05 -43.22 -34.82
N LYS A 302 8.20 -42.74 -34.34
CA LYS A 302 9.50 -42.92 -35.00
C LYS A 302 9.96 -44.38 -34.95
N GLN A 303 9.83 -45.04 -33.80
CA GLN A 303 10.15 -46.46 -33.64
C GLN A 303 9.26 -47.36 -34.51
N GLU A 304 7.95 -47.11 -34.55
CA GLU A 304 7.02 -47.84 -35.42
C GLU A 304 7.37 -47.66 -36.91
N ARG A 305 7.72 -46.44 -37.33
CA ARG A 305 8.20 -46.19 -38.71
C ARG A 305 9.50 -46.93 -39.02
N MET A 306 10.46 -46.96 -38.08
CA MET A 306 11.71 -47.70 -38.27
C MET A 306 11.49 -49.21 -38.28
N ALA A 307 10.58 -49.75 -37.46
CA ALA A 307 10.22 -51.16 -37.45
C ALA A 307 9.53 -51.57 -38.77
N LYS A 308 8.57 -50.78 -39.25
CA LYS A 308 7.96 -51.00 -40.58
C LYS A 308 8.98 -50.95 -41.71
N LYS A 309 9.95 -50.02 -41.65
CA LYS A 309 11.03 -49.94 -42.63
C LYS A 309 11.98 -51.14 -42.56
N LYS A 310 12.32 -51.64 -41.36
CA LYS A 310 13.13 -52.87 -41.20
C LYS A 310 12.39 -54.10 -41.72
N GLN A 311 11.09 -54.26 -41.45
CA GLN A 311 10.30 -55.36 -42.02
C GLN A 311 10.32 -55.37 -43.55
N LEU A 312 10.21 -54.20 -44.20
CA LEU A 312 10.34 -54.11 -45.66
C LEU A 312 11.74 -54.48 -46.18
N VAL A 313 12.80 -54.18 -45.42
CA VAL A 313 14.19 -54.47 -45.85
C VAL A 313 14.56 -55.93 -45.62
N ASP A 314 14.07 -56.56 -44.54
CA ASP A 314 14.35 -57.97 -44.21
C ASP A 314 13.72 -58.95 -45.22
N ILE A 315 12.57 -58.59 -45.82
CA ILE A 315 11.97 -59.29 -46.97
C ILE A 315 12.91 -59.29 -48.19
N SER A 316 13.84 -58.31 -48.30
CA SER A 316 14.81 -58.26 -49.40
C SER A 316 16.09 -59.04 -49.16
N SER A 317 16.36 -59.52 -47.94
CA SER A 317 17.58 -60.26 -47.57
C SER A 317 17.39 -61.77 -47.40
N GLY A 318 16.16 -62.28 -47.55
CA GLY A 318 15.91 -63.72 -47.69
C GLY A 318 16.45 -64.23 -49.02
N ALA A 319 17.35 -65.21 -48.95
CA ALA A 319 18.00 -65.80 -50.10
C ALA A 319 17.03 -66.71 -50.89
N ASP A 320 16.18 -66.11 -51.74
CA ASP A 320 15.56 -66.71 -52.93
C ASP A 320 14.99 -65.56 -53.80
N GLN A 321 15.59 -65.34 -54.99
CA GLN A 321 15.45 -64.10 -55.79
C GLN A 321 14.23 -64.03 -56.73
N GLU A 322 13.22 -64.88 -56.57
CA GLU A 322 11.98 -64.81 -57.38
C GLU A 322 10.81 -64.29 -56.53
N GLY A 323 10.44 -63.01 -56.69
CA GLY A 323 9.26 -62.40 -56.05
C GLY A 323 9.53 -61.11 -55.27
N VAL A 324 10.80 -60.78 -55.02
CA VAL A 324 11.18 -59.52 -54.34
C VAL A 324 10.78 -58.29 -55.17
N MET A 325 10.92 -58.36 -56.50
CA MET A 325 10.53 -57.29 -57.43
C MET A 325 9.01 -57.06 -57.44
N ASP A 326 8.21 -58.13 -57.45
CA ASP A 326 6.75 -58.05 -57.46
C ASP A 326 6.19 -57.56 -56.12
N SER A 327 6.76 -58.00 -54.99
CA SER A 327 6.40 -57.45 -53.67
C SER A 327 6.76 -55.96 -53.54
N LEU A 328 7.86 -55.51 -54.14
CA LEU A 328 8.22 -54.09 -54.16
C LEU A 328 7.32 -53.27 -55.09
N LEU A 329 6.96 -53.80 -56.25
CA LEU A 329 6.02 -53.18 -57.18
C LEU A 329 4.60 -53.12 -56.60
N GLU A 330 4.16 -54.16 -55.89
CA GLU A 330 2.89 -54.18 -55.15
C GLU A 330 2.92 -53.15 -54.01
N ALA A 331 4.02 -53.03 -53.27
CA ALA A 331 4.13 -52.02 -52.22
C ALA A 331 4.14 -50.58 -52.78
N LEU A 332 4.69 -50.36 -53.97
CA LEU A 332 4.69 -49.08 -54.69
C LEU A 332 3.32 -48.75 -55.30
N THR A 333 2.60 -49.73 -55.83
CA THR A 333 1.25 -49.57 -56.42
C THR A 333 0.14 -49.48 -55.37
N THR A 334 0.24 -50.24 -54.28
CA THR A 334 -0.68 -50.13 -53.11
C THR A 334 -0.41 -48.91 -52.24
N GLY A 335 0.70 -48.19 -52.49
CA GLY A 335 1.10 -46.98 -51.75
C GLY A 335 1.66 -47.25 -50.35
N SER A 336 1.83 -48.51 -49.96
CA SER A 336 2.36 -48.91 -48.66
C SER A 336 3.86 -48.60 -48.49
N ALA A 337 4.62 -48.55 -49.60
CA ALA A 337 6.02 -48.12 -49.64
C ALA A 337 6.21 -46.62 -49.32
N PHE A 338 5.16 -45.81 -49.51
CA PHE A 338 5.18 -44.37 -49.30
C PHE A 338 4.40 -43.97 -48.04
N SER A 339 4.73 -44.54 -46.88
CA SER A 339 4.23 -44.04 -45.58
C SER A 339 4.85 -42.68 -45.18
N HIS A 340 5.09 -41.79 -46.15
CA HIS A 340 5.24 -40.36 -45.91
C HIS A 340 3.84 -39.74 -45.88
N LYS A 341 3.22 -39.67 -44.69
CA LYS A 341 2.23 -38.62 -44.47
C LYS A 341 2.95 -37.30 -44.78
N PRO A 342 2.47 -36.47 -45.73
CA PRO A 342 3.08 -35.19 -45.97
C PRO A 342 3.08 -34.43 -44.66
N ARG A 343 4.24 -33.86 -44.29
CA ARG A 343 4.30 -32.86 -43.21
C ARG A 343 3.32 -31.76 -43.63
N ARG A 344 2.09 -31.79 -43.10
CA ARG A 344 1.34 -30.55 -42.94
C ARG A 344 2.20 -29.69 -42.03
N LYS A 345 2.91 -28.73 -42.65
CA LYS A 345 3.44 -27.56 -41.94
C LYS A 345 2.24 -26.99 -41.19
N ASN A 346 2.14 -27.26 -39.89
CA ASN A 346 1.40 -26.35 -39.04
C ASN A 346 2.03 -24.98 -39.27
N PRO A 347 1.27 -23.95 -39.69
CA PRO A 347 1.80 -22.61 -39.70
C PRO A 347 2.22 -22.32 -38.26
N ALA A 348 3.47 -21.93 -38.09
CA ALA A 348 4.07 -21.65 -36.81
C ALA A 348 3.18 -20.66 -36.05
N ARG A 349 2.60 -21.11 -34.93
CA ARG A 349 2.01 -20.26 -33.88
C ARG A 349 3.05 -19.34 -33.20
N GLY A 350 4.26 -19.22 -33.75
CA GLY A 350 5.32 -18.30 -33.32
C GLY A 350 5.64 -17.17 -34.32
N ALA A 351 4.79 -16.95 -35.32
CA ALA A 351 4.88 -15.79 -36.23
C ALA A 351 3.89 -14.67 -35.89
N ALA A 352 2.80 -14.97 -35.18
CA ALA A 352 1.82 -13.96 -34.75
C ALA A 352 2.36 -13.05 -33.63
N GLU A 353 3.12 -13.57 -32.67
CA GLU A 353 3.72 -12.75 -31.60
C GLU A 353 4.89 -11.87 -32.07
N ARG A 354 5.72 -12.36 -33.01
CA ARG A 354 6.80 -11.54 -33.59
C ARG A 354 6.28 -10.41 -34.48
N ARG A 355 5.13 -10.59 -35.14
CA ARG A 355 4.48 -9.54 -35.94
C ARG A 355 3.75 -8.51 -35.06
N ALA A 356 3.22 -8.93 -33.91
CA ALA A 356 2.60 -8.04 -32.92
C ALA A 356 3.63 -7.16 -32.19
N GLN A 357 4.84 -7.68 -31.93
CA GLN A 357 5.94 -6.89 -31.33
C GLN A 357 6.55 -5.88 -32.32
N LEU A 358 6.64 -6.21 -33.62
CA LEU A 358 7.16 -5.29 -34.65
C LEU A 358 6.18 -4.17 -35.01
N ASN A 359 4.87 -4.37 -34.88
CA ASN A 359 3.87 -3.30 -35.07
C ASN A 359 3.76 -2.34 -33.87
N ARG A 360 4.13 -2.75 -32.65
CA ARG A 360 4.16 -1.86 -31.48
C ARG A 360 5.39 -0.93 -31.47
N SER A 361 6.49 -1.36 -32.08
CA SER A 361 7.73 -0.56 -32.15
C SER A 361 7.76 0.46 -33.29
N ARG A 362 6.81 0.42 -34.23
CA ARG A 362 6.70 1.41 -35.32
C ARG A 362 5.74 2.57 -35.03
N SER A 363 5.02 2.55 -33.90
CA SER A 363 4.09 3.62 -33.51
C SER A 363 4.68 4.63 -32.51
N ARG A 364 6.00 4.63 -32.28
CA ARG A 364 6.66 5.53 -31.31
C ARG A 364 7.83 6.33 -31.83
N SER A 365 8.04 6.41 -33.14
CA SER A 365 9.14 7.19 -33.71
C SER A 365 8.69 7.90 -34.99
N ASN A 366 8.15 9.11 -34.77
CA ASN A 366 8.15 10.29 -35.63
C ASN A 366 6.78 10.99 -35.59
N ILE A 367 6.68 12.05 -34.78
CA ILE A 367 6.14 13.38 -35.16
C ILE A 367 6.71 14.39 -34.13
N ILE A 368 7.90 14.89 -34.46
CA ILE A 368 8.54 16.15 -34.09
C ILE A 368 9.20 16.52 -35.44
N SER A 369 8.99 17.63 -36.16
CA SER A 369 8.56 18.99 -35.82
C SER A 369 8.45 19.85 -37.10
N HIS A 370 7.85 21.04 -36.96
CA HIS A 370 8.05 22.29 -37.75
C HIS A 370 7.39 22.36 -39.17
N HIS A 371 6.76 23.45 -39.63
CA HIS A 371 6.68 24.85 -39.18
C HIS A 371 5.54 25.64 -39.89
N SER A 372 5.07 26.70 -39.22
CA SER A 372 4.69 28.04 -39.72
C SER A 372 3.54 28.29 -40.71
N GLY A 373 2.63 29.18 -40.30
CA GLY A 373 2.18 30.32 -41.12
C GLY A 373 0.67 30.55 -41.23
N GLY A 374 0.21 31.73 -40.79
CA GLY A 374 -0.95 32.41 -41.42
C GLY A 374 -2.18 32.66 -40.54
N ARG A 375 -2.34 33.91 -40.11
CA ARG A 375 -3.57 34.53 -39.57
C ARG A 375 -4.68 34.54 -40.63
N GLU A 376 -5.96 34.48 -40.23
CA GLU A 376 -6.89 35.63 -40.30
C GLU A 376 -8.31 35.28 -39.83
N ASN A 377 -8.94 36.29 -39.22
CA ASN A 377 -10.32 36.37 -38.76
C ASN A 377 -11.33 36.22 -39.91
N LEU A 378 -12.52 35.69 -39.62
CA LEU A 378 -13.77 36.36 -40.01
C LEU A 378 -14.98 35.84 -39.23
N ASN A 379 -15.81 36.82 -38.88
CA ASN A 379 -17.02 36.76 -38.08
C ASN A 379 -18.20 36.09 -38.81
N HIS A 380 -19.17 35.73 -37.96
CA HIS A 380 -20.60 36.07 -38.07
C HIS A 380 -21.59 35.10 -38.72
N LEU A 381 -22.73 35.02 -38.00
CA LEU A 381 -24.12 34.79 -38.42
C LEU A 381 -24.50 33.32 -38.65
N ASP A 382 -25.64 32.81 -38.17
CA ASP A 382 -26.75 33.36 -37.39
C ASP A 382 -27.66 32.17 -36.99
N SER A 383 -28.43 32.37 -35.90
CA SER A 383 -29.81 31.87 -35.71
C SER A 383 -30.09 30.36 -35.67
N ARG A 384 -31.05 29.81 -34.92
CA ARG A 384 -32.03 30.25 -33.90
C ARG A 384 -32.82 28.97 -33.53
N ASN A 385 -33.47 29.00 -32.37
CA ASN A 385 -34.63 28.18 -31.94
C ASN A 385 -34.35 26.73 -31.49
N GLY A 386 -34.84 26.28 -30.33
CA GLY A 386 -35.77 26.91 -29.42
C GLY A 386 -35.90 26.18 -28.08
N GLU A 387 -36.19 26.98 -27.06
CA GLU A 387 -36.85 26.56 -25.82
C GLU A 387 -38.31 26.17 -26.10
N ILE A 388 -38.88 25.35 -25.21
CA ILE A 388 -40.17 25.51 -24.48
C ILE A 388 -40.83 24.13 -24.29
N VAL A 389 -40.77 23.54 -23.07
CA VAL A 389 -41.68 23.66 -21.89
C VAL A 389 -42.48 22.35 -21.68
N ARG A 390 -42.38 21.77 -20.49
CA ARG A 390 -43.42 21.74 -19.44
C ARG A 390 -42.78 21.27 -18.14
#